data_AF-A0A6C0IA88-F1
#
_entry.id   AF-A0A6C0IA88-F1
#
_cell.length_a   1.000
_cell.length_b   1.000
_cell.length_c   1.000
_cell.angle_alpha   90.00
_cell.angle_beta   90.00
_cell.angle_gamma   90.00
#
_symmetry.space_group_name_H-M   'P 1'
#
loop_
_entity.id
_entity.type
_entity.pdbx_description
1 polymer ?
#
loop_
_entity_poly.entity_id
_entity_poly.type
_entity_poly.pdbx_seq_one_letter_code
_entity_poly.pdbx_strand_id
1 'polypeptide(L)'
;MRLKNELYDDEQSKIKKELIDILELNNKNGFILYQIDHDEELKSKIMGLLPKIRTFYSMSKITAISTPERIKRPYISIIRHILKRDYDILSAEHTLRIDEKIIRTKRYVFIKR
;
A
#
# COMPACT_ATOMS: atom_id res chain seq x y z
N MET A 1 4.34 -27.30 -12.20
CA MET A 1 3.93 -26.54 -11.00
C MET A 1 3.10 -25.35 -11.46
N ARG A 2 1.79 -25.30 -11.17
CA ARG A 2 0.99 -24.09 -11.44
C ARG A 2 1.46 -22.98 -10.49
N LEU A 3 1.71 -21.79 -11.01
CA LEU A 3 2.12 -20.66 -10.18
C LEU A 3 0.93 -20.27 -9.29
N LYS A 4 1.16 -20.04 -7.99
CA LYS A 4 0.12 -19.56 -7.05
C LYS A 4 -0.63 -18.32 -7.57
N ASN A 5 -0.02 -17.53 -8.45
CA ASN A 5 -0.66 -16.39 -9.10
C ASN A 5 -1.87 -16.77 -9.96
N GLU A 6 -1.91 -17.94 -10.59
CA GLU A 6 -3.05 -18.34 -11.43
C GLU A 6 -4.16 -19.00 -10.61
N LEU A 7 -3.84 -19.58 -9.45
CA LEU A 7 -4.81 -20.28 -8.62
C LEU A 7 -5.62 -19.36 -7.71
N TYR A 8 -5.08 -18.18 -7.38
CA TYR A 8 -5.64 -17.25 -6.40
C TYR A 8 -5.92 -15.85 -6.97
N ASP A 9 -6.07 -15.73 -8.29
CA ASP A 9 -6.29 -14.42 -8.94
C ASP A 9 -7.55 -13.71 -8.39
N ASP A 10 -8.63 -14.46 -8.16
CA ASP A 10 -9.89 -13.93 -7.59
C ASP A 10 -9.69 -13.35 -6.18
N GLU A 11 -8.98 -14.08 -5.31
CA GLU A 11 -8.68 -13.64 -3.94
C GLU A 11 -7.69 -12.46 -3.93
N GLN A 12 -6.69 -12.48 -4.81
CA GLN A 12 -5.78 -11.35 -5.00
C GLN A 12 -6.54 -10.09 -5.45
N SER A 13 -7.54 -10.26 -6.33
CA SER A 13 -8.43 -9.19 -6.79
C SER A 13 -9.30 -8.64 -5.67
N LYS A 14 -9.86 -9.49 -4.79
CA LYS A 14 -10.61 -9.05 -3.61
C LYS A 14 -9.76 -8.22 -2.66
N ILE A 15 -8.57 -8.70 -2.30
CA ILE A 15 -7.62 -7.96 -1.44
C ILE A 15 -7.27 -6.61 -2.06
N LYS A 16 -7.06 -6.59 -3.38
CA LYS A 16 -6.77 -5.36 -4.10
C LYS A 16 -7.93 -4.37 -4.03
N LYS A 17 -9.16 -4.82 -4.25
CA LYS A 17 -10.36 -3.98 -4.12
C LYS A 17 -10.52 -3.44 -2.70
N GLU A 18 -10.38 -4.29 -1.67
CA GLU A 18 -10.39 -3.85 -0.26
C GLU A 18 -9.32 -2.77 -0.02
N LEU A 19 -8.11 -2.95 -0.56
CA LEU A 19 -7.04 -1.97 -0.40
C LEU A 19 -7.29 -0.65 -1.13
N ILE A 20 -7.85 -0.70 -2.34
CA ILE A 20 -8.24 0.49 -3.12
C ILE A 20 -9.33 1.27 -2.39
N ASP A 21 -10.29 0.56 -1.78
CA ASP A 21 -11.38 1.15 -1.00
C ASP A 21 -10.85 1.82 0.28
N ILE A 22 -9.98 1.13 1.05
CA ILE A 22 -9.33 1.68 2.24
C ILE A 22 -8.55 2.96 1.92
N LEU A 23 -7.83 2.98 0.79
CA LEU A 23 -7.05 4.15 0.38
C LEU A 23 -7.89 5.21 -0.33
N GLU A 24 -9.19 4.99 -0.50
CA GLU A 24 -10.12 5.82 -1.28
C GLU A 24 -9.58 6.19 -2.67
N LEU A 25 -8.81 5.29 -3.31
CA LEU A 25 -8.14 5.59 -4.58
C LEU A 25 -9.11 5.86 -5.73
N ASN A 26 -10.38 5.44 -5.59
CA ASN A 26 -11.44 5.77 -6.53
C ASN A 26 -11.83 7.26 -6.51
N ASN A 27 -11.70 7.93 -5.36
CA ASN A 27 -11.99 9.36 -5.21
C ASN A 27 -10.73 10.22 -5.27
N LYS A 28 -9.61 9.72 -4.75
CA LYS A 28 -8.32 10.42 -4.68
C LYS A 28 -7.27 9.62 -5.43
N ASN A 29 -6.77 10.12 -6.55
CA ASN A 29 -5.70 9.46 -7.34
C ASN A 29 -4.33 9.44 -6.64
N GLY A 30 -4.26 9.66 -5.33
CA GLY A 30 -3.02 9.78 -4.60
C GLY A 30 -3.22 10.12 -3.14
N PHE A 31 -2.17 9.91 -2.36
CA PHE A 31 -2.14 10.24 -0.94
C PHE A 31 -0.79 10.83 -0.55
N ILE A 32 -0.78 11.56 0.55
CA ILE A 32 0.44 12.11 1.11
C ILE A 32 0.94 11.15 2.19
N LEU A 33 2.22 10.79 2.14
CA LEU A 33 2.85 9.87 3.08
C LEU A 33 2.64 10.31 4.53
N TYR A 34 2.70 11.62 4.78
CA TYR A 34 2.46 12.19 6.10
C TYR A 34 1.06 11.87 6.63
N GLN A 35 0.02 11.95 5.78
CA GLN A 35 -1.34 11.65 6.19
C GLN A 35 -1.47 10.18 6.62
N ILE A 36 -0.91 9.24 5.85
CA ILE A 36 -0.94 7.81 6.22
C ILE A 36 -0.09 7.51 7.47
N ASP A 37 1.04 8.20 7.65
CA ASP A 37 1.88 8.03 8.84
C ASP A 37 1.14 8.48 10.11
N HIS A 38 0.28 9.51 10.00
CA HIS A 38 -0.56 10.04 11.09
C HIS A 38 -1.90 9.33 11.27
N ASP A 39 -2.37 8.58 10.27
CA ASP A 39 -3.67 7.91 10.30
C ASP A 39 -3.54 6.46 10.81
N GLU A 40 -3.78 6.26 12.11
CA GLU A 40 -3.66 4.95 12.75
C GLU A 40 -4.71 3.95 12.28
N GLU A 41 -5.92 4.42 11.96
CA GLU A 41 -6.99 3.58 11.44
C GLU A 41 -6.62 2.98 10.09
N LEU A 42 -6.12 3.78 9.16
CA LEU A 42 -5.65 3.30 7.86
C LEU A 42 -4.51 2.29 8.01
N LYS A 43 -3.52 2.59 8.85
CA LYS A 43 -2.40 1.66 9.13
C LYS A 43 -2.93 0.33 9.65
N SER A 44 -3.83 0.35 10.62
CA SER A 44 -4.43 -0.86 11.20
C SER A 44 -5.20 -1.68 10.18
N LYS A 45 -6.03 -1.04 9.34
CA LYS A 45 -6.77 -1.70 8.24
C LYS A 45 -5.83 -2.41 7.26
N ILE A 46 -4.75 -1.74 6.83
CA ILE A 46 -3.76 -2.32 5.91
C ILE A 46 -3.02 -3.50 6.56
N MET A 47 -2.65 -3.38 7.84
CA MET A 47 -2.00 -4.46 8.58
C MET A 47 -2.95 -5.64 8.84
N GLY A 48 -4.25 -5.40 9.00
CA GLY A 48 -5.28 -6.44 9.08
C GLY A 48 -5.41 -7.28 7.80
N LEU A 49 -5.07 -6.71 6.63
CA LEU A 49 -5.02 -7.46 5.37
C LEU A 49 -3.76 -8.34 5.23
N LEU A 50 -2.72 -8.08 6.02
CA LEU A 50 -1.44 -8.82 5.99
C LEU A 50 -1.59 -10.34 6.07
N PRO A 51 -2.38 -10.94 6.99
CA PRO A 51 -2.59 -12.38 7.04
C PRO A 51 -3.22 -12.93 5.75
N LYS A 52 -4.19 -12.24 5.14
CA LYS A 52 -4.76 -12.63 3.84
C LYS A 52 -3.68 -12.58 2.75
N ILE A 53 -2.94 -11.47 2.69
CA ILE A 53 -1.85 -11.27 1.73
C ILE A 53 -0.80 -12.37 1.86
N ARG A 54 -0.42 -12.75 3.08
CA ARG A 54 0.52 -13.84 3.38
C ARG A 54 0.08 -15.17 2.77
N THR A 55 -1.22 -15.47 2.79
CA THR A 55 -1.77 -16.71 2.24
C THR A 55 -1.70 -16.75 0.72
N PHE A 56 -2.06 -15.64 0.05
CA PHE A 56 -2.27 -15.59 -1.40
C PHE A 56 -1.11 -15.00 -2.21
N TYR A 57 -0.18 -14.29 -1.57
CA TYR A 57 1.02 -13.73 -2.21
C TYR A 57 2.29 -14.45 -1.77
N SER A 58 3.24 -14.61 -2.70
CA SER A 58 4.57 -15.14 -2.37
C SER A 58 5.35 -14.16 -1.50
N MET A 59 5.47 -14.48 -0.22
CA MET A 59 6.24 -13.73 0.77
C MET A 59 7.72 -13.56 0.39
N SER A 60 8.26 -14.47 -0.42
CA SER A 60 9.67 -14.47 -0.87
C SER A 60 10.08 -13.19 -1.59
N LYS A 61 9.13 -12.42 -2.15
CA LYS A 61 9.40 -11.19 -2.90
C LYS A 61 9.27 -9.92 -2.08
N ILE A 62 8.74 -9.97 -0.85
CA ILE A 62 8.56 -8.77 -0.02
C ILE A 62 8.85 -9.03 1.45
N THR A 63 9.92 -8.41 1.94
CA THR A 63 10.27 -8.40 3.35
C THR A 63 9.18 -7.76 4.23
N ALA A 64 8.40 -6.80 3.72
CA ALA A 64 7.28 -6.19 4.45
C ALA A 64 6.13 -7.15 4.74
N ILE A 65 5.94 -8.17 3.89
CA ILE A 65 4.96 -9.21 4.16
C ILE A 65 5.54 -10.19 5.18
N SER A 66 6.81 -10.61 5.01
CA SER A 66 7.45 -11.62 5.86
C SER A 66 7.78 -11.11 7.27
N THR A 67 8.31 -9.91 7.39
CA THR A 67 8.82 -9.31 8.63
C THR A 67 8.44 -7.82 8.68
N PRO A 68 7.16 -7.51 8.94
CA PRO A 68 6.68 -6.13 8.99
C PRO A 68 7.35 -5.33 10.13
N GLU A 69 7.70 -5.97 11.25
CA GLU A 69 8.30 -5.33 12.43
C GLU A 69 9.70 -4.76 12.17
N ARG A 70 10.45 -5.33 11.23
CA ARG A 70 11.78 -4.83 10.85
C ARG A 70 11.72 -3.59 9.96
N ILE A 71 10.56 -3.27 9.41
CA ILE A 71 10.41 -2.19 8.44
C ILE A 71 9.65 -1.05 9.08
N LYS A 72 10.20 0.16 9.00
CA LYS A 72 9.59 1.36 9.58
C LYS A 72 8.19 1.66 9.03
N ARG A 73 7.92 1.30 7.77
CA ARG A 73 6.67 1.59 7.04
C ARG A 73 6.23 0.40 6.17
N PRO A 74 5.80 -0.72 6.79
CA PRO A 74 5.49 -1.93 6.05
C PRO A 74 4.24 -1.74 5.17
N TYR A 75 3.26 -0.98 5.65
CA TYR A 75 2.02 -0.64 4.93
C TYR A 75 2.28 -0.01 3.55
N ILE A 76 3.20 0.95 3.41
CA ILE A 76 3.54 1.55 2.11
C ILE A 76 4.12 0.52 1.13
N SER A 77 5.00 -0.36 1.62
CA SER A 77 5.63 -1.38 0.78
C SER A 77 4.61 -2.41 0.28
N ILE A 78 3.67 -2.78 1.14
CA ILE A 78 2.54 -3.66 0.82
C ILE A 78 1.67 -3.02 -0.26
N ILE A 79 1.25 -1.77 -0.04
CA ILE A 79 0.43 -1.02 -1.01
C ILE A 79 1.09 -1.00 -2.37
N ARG A 80 2.37 -0.61 -2.41
CA ARG A 80 3.11 -0.48 -3.65
C ARG A 80 3.20 -1.81 -4.39
N HIS A 81 3.36 -2.93 -3.67
CA HIS A 81 3.48 -4.23 -4.32
C HIS A 81 2.15 -4.81 -4.80
N ILE A 82 1.05 -4.57 -4.09
CA ILE A 82 -0.27 -5.06 -4.50
C ILE A 82 -0.77 -4.26 -5.70
N LEU A 83 -0.59 -2.93 -5.67
CA LEU A 83 -1.13 -2.04 -6.68
C LEU A 83 -0.25 -1.85 -7.92
N LYS A 84 1.05 -2.20 -7.89
CA LYS A 84 1.96 -2.02 -9.05
C LYS A 84 1.53 -2.73 -10.35
N ARG A 85 0.63 -3.71 -10.27
CA ARG A 85 0.14 -4.42 -11.46
C ARG A 85 -0.88 -3.57 -12.25
N ASP A 86 -1.68 -2.78 -11.55
CA ASP A 86 -2.82 -2.03 -12.12
C ASP A 86 -2.55 -0.53 -12.16
N TYR A 87 -1.60 -0.04 -11.36
CA TYR A 87 -1.27 1.37 -11.25
C TYR A 87 0.21 1.62 -11.47
N ASP A 88 0.52 2.66 -12.24
CA ASP A 88 1.80 3.34 -12.19
C ASP A 88 1.85 4.23 -10.95
N ILE A 89 2.76 3.90 -10.04
CA ILE A 89 2.89 4.56 -8.74
C ILE A 89 4.03 5.57 -8.84
N LEU A 90 3.69 6.84 -8.98
CA LEU A 90 4.64 7.94 -8.98
C LEU A 90 4.81 8.47 -7.56
N SER A 91 6.05 8.80 -7.19
CA SER A 91 6.34 9.47 -5.93
C SER A 91 7.04 10.79 -6.20
N ALA A 92 6.44 11.89 -5.75
CA ALA A 92 7.04 13.22 -5.81
C ALA A 92 7.36 13.71 -4.39
N GLU A 93 8.44 14.47 -4.26
CA GLU A 93 8.71 15.19 -3.01
C GLU A 93 7.66 16.28 -2.82
N HIS A 94 7.17 16.40 -1.59
CA HIS A 94 6.14 17.35 -1.24
C HIS A 94 6.46 17.97 0.10
N THR A 95 6.25 19.27 0.23
CA THR A 95 6.54 19.99 1.47
C THR A 95 5.24 20.49 2.05
N LEU A 96 4.91 20.02 3.25
CA LEU A 96 3.76 20.48 4.02
C LEU A 96 4.21 21.59 4.98
N ARG A 97 3.41 22.65 5.08
CA ARG A 97 3.53 23.63 6.16
C ARG A 97 2.40 23.36 7.15
N ILE A 98 2.75 22.96 8.37
CA ILE A 98 1.82 22.72 9.46
C ILE A 98 2.39 23.44 10.68
N ASP A 99 1.62 24.35 11.30
CA ASP A 99 2.01 25.09 12.51
C ASP A 99 3.43 25.69 12.44
N GLU A 100 3.68 26.48 11.39
CA GLU A 100 4.98 27.15 11.11
C GLU A 100 6.18 26.22 10.86
N LYS A 101 6.01 24.89 11.00
CA LYS A 101 7.03 23.89 10.70
C LYS A 101 6.91 23.38 9.27
N ILE A 102 8.06 23.31 8.60
CA ILE A 102 8.18 22.77 7.24
C ILE A 102 8.48 21.28 7.34
N ILE A 103 7.50 20.45 6.99
CA ILE A 103 7.62 18.99 7.00
C ILE A 103 7.84 18.51 5.57
N ARG A 104 9.03 17.95 5.31
CA ARG A 104 9.32 17.27 4.06
C ARG A 104 8.66 15.90 4.06
N THR A 105 7.80 15.67 3.06
CA THR A 105 7.07 14.42 2.88
C THR A 105 7.12 13.98 1.41
N LYS A 106 6.46 12.87 1.11
CA LYS A 106 6.30 12.39 -0.27
C LYS A 106 4.84 12.28 -0.58
N ARG A 107 4.44 12.74 -1.76
CA ARG A 107 3.13 12.49 -2.33
C ARG A 107 3.24 11.30 -3.27
N TYR A 108 2.37 10.32 -3.08
CA TYR A 108 2.20 9.20 -3.99
C TYR A 108 1.00 9.47 -4.88
N VAL A 109 1.16 9.26 -6.19
CA VAL A 109 0.11 9.37 -7.19
C VAL A 109 -0.01 8.03 -7.89
N PHE A 110 -1.23 7.54 -8.01
CA PHE A 110 -1.56 6.25 -8.62
C PHE A 110 -2.27 6.54 -9.93
N ILE A 111 -1.61 6.23 -11.04
CA ILE A 111 -2.16 6.38 -12.38
C ILE A 111 -2.58 5.01 -12.85
N LYS A 112 -3.87 4.80 -13.10
CA LYS A 112 -4.39 3.51 -13.57
C LYS A 112 -3.82 3.21 -14.96
N ARG A 113 -3.32 1.99 -15.16
CA ARG A 113 -2.86 1.49 -16.46
C ARG A 113 -4.01 1.09 -17.38
#